data_AF-A0A183EEW7-F1
#
_entry.id   AF-A0A183EEW7-F1
#
_cell.length_a   1.000
_cell.length_b   1.000
_cell.length_c   1.000
_cell.angle_alpha   90.00
_cell.angle_beta   90.00
_cell.angle_gamma   90.00
#
_symmetry.space_group_name_H-M   'P 1'
#
loop_
_entity.id
_entity.type
_entity.pdbx_description
1 polymer ?
#
loop_
_entity_poly.entity_id
_entity_poly.type
_entity_poly.pdbx_seq_one_letter_code
_entity_poly.pdbx_strand_id
1 'polypeptide(L)'
;MPGKTNGTANGSAERPFVGFDPEDPEYIKELQRPAAIKEDLSEMERRKRVQEVLESKSFCRELEELIKQESESHKSDPDHLKTLQRLSELTLPHGQIAASSLHNIGAGAVLPIADLRGSDKYTKLEKLLRNKLASLYRLADLFQWSQGIYNHITLRLPDSDEILINPFGLLYHEI
;
A
#
# COMPACT_ATOMS: atom_id res chain seq x y z
N MET A 1 37.68 60.79 30.40
CA MET A 1 37.79 60.12 29.08
C MET A 1 38.91 59.10 29.16
N PRO A 2 38.89 57.97 28.42
CA PRO A 2 38.02 56.77 28.39
C PRO A 2 38.73 55.59 29.15
N GLY A 3 38.33 54.32 29.21
CA GLY A 3 37.31 53.50 28.57
C GLY A 3 37.36 52.03 29.06
N LYS A 4 36.19 51.38 28.99
CA LYS A 4 35.86 49.94 28.79
C LYS A 4 36.79 48.84 29.34
N THR A 5 36.22 47.86 30.07
CA THR A 5 35.90 46.51 29.54
C THR A 5 35.12 45.64 30.55
N ASN A 6 34.21 44.87 29.95
CA ASN A 6 33.30 43.80 30.41
C ASN A 6 33.66 42.95 31.64
N GLY A 7 32.60 42.51 32.33
CA GLY A 7 32.62 41.33 33.18
C GLY A 7 31.37 41.16 34.05
N THR A 8 30.20 40.94 33.44
CA THR A 8 28.98 40.53 34.14
C THR A 8 29.19 39.15 34.78
N ALA A 9 29.13 39.04 36.11
CA ALA A 9 29.13 37.77 36.81
C ALA A 9 27.89 37.66 37.72
N ASN A 10 26.91 36.92 37.19
CA ASN A 10 25.82 36.19 37.86
C ASN A 10 24.99 36.88 38.95
N GLY A 11 23.87 37.47 38.52
CA GLY A 11 22.65 37.56 39.31
C GLY A 11 21.72 36.37 39.02
N SER A 12 21.30 35.69 40.09
CA SER A 12 20.02 34.98 40.30
C SER A 12 19.40 34.15 39.17
N ALA A 13 19.25 32.85 39.41
CA ALA A 13 18.05 32.11 38.99
C ALA A 13 17.65 31.17 40.13
N GLU A 14 16.98 31.72 41.12
CA GLU A 14 16.14 30.92 42.01
C GLU A 14 15.22 30.07 41.14
N ARG A 15 15.20 28.76 41.37
CA ARG A 15 14.21 27.89 40.76
C ARG A 15 12.85 28.42 41.21
N PRO A 16 11.96 28.88 40.30
CA PRO A 16 10.64 29.24 40.73
C PRO A 16 9.97 27.93 41.14
N PHE A 17 9.78 27.75 42.46
CA PHE A 17 8.70 26.91 42.94
C PHE A 17 7.43 27.56 42.39
N VAL A 18 7.01 27.12 41.21
CA VAL A 18 5.74 27.49 40.59
C VAL A 18 4.68 27.22 41.66
N GLY A 19 3.92 28.26 42.02
CA GLY A 19 2.91 28.19 43.07
C GLY A 19 1.99 27.01 42.82
N PHE A 20 2.17 25.97 43.64
CA PHE A 20 1.24 24.88 43.74
C PHE A 20 0.02 25.47 44.43
N ASP A 21 -0.99 25.81 43.64
CA ASP A 21 -2.31 26.16 44.18
C ASP A 21 -3.07 24.84 44.38
N PRO A 22 -3.15 24.33 45.62
CA PRO A 22 -3.87 23.08 45.90
C PRO A 22 -5.36 23.16 45.57
N GLU A 23 -5.90 24.36 45.36
CA GLU A 23 -7.30 24.62 45.01
C GLU A 23 -7.50 24.87 43.50
N ASP A 24 -6.48 24.68 42.66
CA ASP A 24 -6.63 24.81 41.20
C ASP A 24 -7.67 23.78 40.69
N PRO A 25 -8.78 24.21 40.08
CA PRO A 25 -9.82 23.31 39.58
C PRO A 25 -9.31 22.33 38.52
N GLU A 26 -8.25 22.64 37.76
CA GLU A 26 -7.60 21.71 36.82
C GLU A 26 -6.89 20.58 37.57
N TYR A 27 -6.14 20.91 38.63
CA TYR A 27 -5.38 19.94 39.44
C TYR A 27 -6.30 18.98 40.20
N ILE A 28 -7.38 19.51 40.82
CA ILE A 28 -8.38 18.69 41.51
C ILE A 28 -9.06 17.72 40.54
N LYS A 29 -9.40 18.19 39.33
CA LYS A 29 -10.00 17.38 38.28
C LYS A 29 -9.06 16.29 37.77
N GLU A 30 -7.76 16.55 37.76
CA GLU A 30 -6.75 15.57 37.38
C GLU A 30 -6.55 14.48 38.45
N LEU A 31 -6.62 14.84 39.75
CA LEU A 31 -6.61 13.87 40.86
C LEU A 31 -7.87 13.00 40.91
N GLN A 32 -9.02 13.57 40.56
CA GLN A 32 -10.31 12.87 40.55
C GLN A 32 -10.54 12.04 39.28
N ARG A 33 -9.65 12.12 38.29
CA ARG A 33 -9.79 11.39 37.02
C ARG A 33 -9.52 9.89 37.23
N PRO A 34 -10.46 8.99 36.89
CA PRO A 34 -10.23 7.54 36.92
C PRO A 34 -9.02 7.12 36.09
N ALA A 35 -8.30 6.08 36.55
CA ALA A 35 -7.05 5.63 35.94
C ALA A 35 -7.18 5.31 34.43
N ALA A 36 -8.28 4.67 34.01
CA ALA A 36 -8.54 4.36 32.60
C ALA A 36 -8.61 5.62 31.72
N ILE A 37 -9.25 6.69 32.20
CA ILE A 37 -9.39 7.95 31.44
C ILE A 37 -8.05 8.68 31.34
N LYS A 38 -7.22 8.59 32.39
CA LYS A 38 -5.87 9.17 32.40
C LYS A 38 -4.94 8.47 31.41
N GLU A 39 -5.02 7.14 31.36
CA GLU A 39 -4.28 6.32 30.39
C GLU A 39 -4.72 6.66 28.95
N ASP A 40 -6.02 6.69 28.69
CA ASP A 40 -6.57 7.05 27.38
C ASP A 40 -6.15 8.46 26.93
N LEU A 41 -6.16 9.45 27.82
CA LEU A 41 -5.71 10.82 27.49
C LEU A 41 -4.21 10.86 27.18
N SER A 42 -3.39 10.11 27.93
CA SER A 42 -1.96 10.00 27.64
C SER A 42 -1.71 9.31 26.29
N GLU A 43 -2.52 8.31 25.94
CA GLU A 43 -2.47 7.66 24.64
C GLU A 43 -2.89 8.61 23.51
N MET A 44 -3.96 9.39 23.71
CA MET A 44 -4.42 10.39 22.77
C MET A 44 -3.37 11.49 22.56
N GLU A 45 -2.72 11.98 23.62
CA GLU A 45 -1.62 12.94 23.53
C GLU A 45 -0.38 12.35 22.83
N ARG A 46 -0.07 11.07 23.08
CA ARG A 46 1.01 10.36 22.38
C ARG A 46 0.74 10.26 20.87
N ARG A 47 -0.52 10.03 20.48
CA ARG A 47 -0.96 9.93 19.08
C ARG A 47 -1.15 11.28 18.40
N LYS A 48 -1.29 12.38 19.16
CA LYS A 48 -1.51 13.74 18.64
C LYS A 48 -0.44 14.18 17.64
N ARG A 49 0.84 13.90 17.92
CA ARG A 49 1.95 14.24 17.00
C ARG A 49 1.86 13.47 15.67
N VAL A 50 1.42 12.21 15.70
CA VAL A 50 1.25 11.41 14.48
C VAL A 50 0.07 11.96 13.67
N GLN A 51 -1.02 12.32 14.34
CA GLN A 51 -2.17 12.95 13.71
C GLN A 51 -1.80 14.26 13.02
N GLU A 52 -1.05 15.13 13.71
CA GLU A 52 -0.56 16.40 13.14
C GLU A 52 0.31 16.19 11.90
N VAL A 53 1.12 15.13 11.85
CA VAL A 53 1.93 14.77 10.66
C VAL A 53 1.06 14.25 9.53
N LEU A 54 0.08 13.38 9.81
CA LEU A 54 -0.83 12.83 8.80
C LEU A 54 -1.79 13.87 8.21
N GLU A 55 -2.17 14.87 8.99
CA GLU A 55 -3.04 15.99 8.55
C GLU A 55 -2.25 17.12 7.88
N SER A 56 -0.92 17.10 7.94
CA SER A 56 -0.06 18.14 7.39
C SER A 56 -0.08 18.13 5.86
N LYS A 57 -0.80 19.09 5.27
CA LYS A 57 -0.89 19.26 3.81
C LYS A 57 0.45 19.58 3.14
N SER A 58 1.35 20.26 3.83
CA SER A 58 2.69 20.56 3.29
C SER A 58 3.55 19.32 3.23
N PHE A 59 3.47 18.47 4.27
CA PHE A 59 4.19 17.21 4.32
C PHE A 59 3.71 16.24 3.23
N CYS A 60 2.40 16.09 3.05
CA CYS A 60 1.85 15.28 1.95
C CYS A 60 2.33 15.77 0.58
N ARG A 61 2.32 17.08 0.35
CA ARG A 61 2.78 17.66 -0.91
C ARG A 61 4.26 17.40 -1.17
N GLU A 62 5.09 17.53 -0.15
CA GLU A 62 6.53 17.26 -0.24
C GLU A 62 6.80 15.78 -0.53
N LEU A 63 6.07 14.87 0.12
CA LEU A 63 6.14 13.44 -0.16
C LEU A 63 5.71 13.09 -1.59
N GLU A 64 4.61 13.67 -2.08
CA GLU A 64 4.15 13.48 -3.46
C GLU A 64 5.20 13.95 -4.48
N GLU A 65 5.85 15.09 -4.22
CA GLU A 65 6.91 15.62 -5.07
C GLU A 65 8.16 14.73 -5.06
N LEU A 66 8.55 14.22 -3.89
CA LEU A 66 9.67 13.29 -3.74
C LEU A 66 9.40 11.96 -4.46
N ILE A 67 8.21 11.38 -4.28
CA ILE A 67 7.79 10.14 -4.95
C ILE A 67 7.82 10.33 -6.46
N LYS A 68 7.32 11.47 -6.96
CA LYS A 68 7.34 11.77 -8.39
C LYS A 68 8.77 11.84 -8.93
N GLN A 69 9.66 12.55 -8.23
CA GLN A 69 11.07 12.67 -8.60
C GLN A 69 11.77 11.30 -8.60
N GLU A 70 11.55 10.48 -7.59
CA GLU A 70 12.16 9.15 -7.47
C GLU A 70 11.63 8.19 -8.55
N SER A 71 10.32 8.26 -8.86
CA SER A 71 9.69 7.48 -9.94
C SER A 71 10.20 7.86 -11.34
N GLU A 72 10.58 9.12 -11.55
CA GLU A 72 11.13 9.60 -12.83
C GLU A 72 12.62 9.26 -12.96
N SER A 73 13.37 9.34 -11.86
CA SER A 73 14.81 9.05 -11.80
C SER A 73 15.13 7.55 -11.92
N HIS A 74 14.33 6.68 -11.29
CA HIS A 74 14.64 5.24 -11.19
C HIS A 74 13.79 4.32 -12.06
N LYS A 75 13.05 4.85 -13.04
CA LYS A 75 12.24 4.07 -14.01
C LYS A 75 13.02 2.95 -14.73
N SER A 76 14.33 3.09 -14.85
CA SER A 76 15.21 2.19 -15.59
C SER A 76 16.01 1.24 -14.71
N ASP A 77 15.92 1.36 -13.37
CA ASP A 77 16.70 0.54 -12.44
C ASP A 77 15.86 -0.64 -11.92
N PRO A 78 16.13 -1.87 -12.39
CA PRO A 78 15.33 -3.05 -12.05
C PRO A 78 15.41 -3.44 -10.57
N ASP A 79 16.45 -3.02 -9.84
CA ASP A 79 16.60 -3.37 -8.42
C ASP A 79 15.85 -2.40 -7.49
N HIS A 80 15.69 -1.15 -7.92
CA HIS A 80 14.86 -0.16 -7.24
C HIS A 80 13.37 -0.56 -7.26
N LEU A 81 12.87 -1.00 -8.42
CA LEU A 81 11.49 -1.48 -8.56
C LEU A 81 11.17 -2.68 -7.64
N LYS A 82 12.10 -3.64 -7.53
CA LYS A 82 11.96 -4.78 -6.60
C LYS A 82 11.92 -4.33 -5.13
N THR A 83 12.68 -3.29 -4.81
CA THR A 83 12.72 -2.74 -3.44
C THR A 83 11.40 -2.06 -3.10
N LEU A 84 10.87 -1.23 -4.00
CA LEU A 84 9.53 -0.62 -3.83
C LEU A 84 8.42 -1.68 -3.71
N GLN A 85 8.49 -2.74 -4.51
CA GLN A 85 7.56 -3.87 -4.39
C GLN A 85 7.61 -4.51 -3.00
N ARG A 86 8.83 -4.77 -2.49
CA ARG A 86 9.02 -5.38 -1.16
C ARG A 86 8.61 -4.45 -0.01
N LEU A 87 8.81 -3.15 -0.15
CA LEU A 87 8.36 -2.16 0.82
C LEU A 87 6.83 -2.01 0.83
N SER A 88 6.19 -2.11 -0.34
CA SER A 88 4.72 -2.18 -0.45
C SER A 88 4.18 -3.41 0.28
N GLU A 89 4.79 -4.58 0.09
CA GLU A 89 4.41 -5.81 0.80
C GLU A 89 4.51 -5.71 2.33
N LEU A 90 5.46 -4.93 2.86
CA LEU A 90 5.66 -4.75 4.30
C LEU A 90 4.74 -3.69 4.94
N THR A 91 4.23 -2.76 4.14
CA THR A 91 3.45 -1.61 4.62
C THR A 91 1.94 -1.80 4.49
N LEU A 92 1.49 -2.72 3.62
CA LEU A 92 0.08 -3.10 3.58
C LEU A 92 -0.25 -4.14 4.67
N PRO A 93 -1.35 -3.97 5.42
CA PRO A 93 -1.83 -5.01 6.33
C PRO A 93 -2.09 -6.29 5.52
N HIS A 94 -1.59 -7.41 6.02
CA HIS A 94 -1.67 -8.72 5.40
C HIS A 94 -3.05 -8.97 4.76
N GLY A 95 -3.08 -9.10 3.42
CA GLY A 95 -4.24 -9.62 2.69
C GLY A 95 -4.85 -8.74 1.62
N GLN A 96 -4.34 -7.54 1.32
CA GLN A 96 -4.79 -6.78 0.14
C GLN A 96 -3.69 -6.57 -0.88
N ILE A 97 -3.96 -7.09 -2.07
CA ILE A 97 -3.09 -7.25 -3.24
C ILE A 97 -2.57 -5.87 -3.71
N ALA A 98 -1.28 -5.83 -4.07
CA ALA A 98 -0.54 -4.65 -4.51
C ALA A 98 -1.32 -3.78 -5.53
N ALA A 99 -1.79 -2.64 -5.04
CA ALA A 99 -2.38 -1.58 -5.85
C ALA A 99 -1.27 -0.71 -6.46
N SER A 100 -0.75 -1.10 -7.62
CA SER A 100 -0.01 -0.20 -8.53
C SER A 100 -0.06 -0.68 -9.98
N SER A 101 -1.17 -1.31 -10.38
CA SER A 101 -1.54 -1.43 -11.79
C SER A 101 -3.04 -1.60 -11.90
N LEU A 102 -3.61 -0.78 -12.78
CA LEU A 102 -4.95 -0.85 -13.36
C LEU A 102 -6.04 -0.01 -12.67
N HIS A 103 -6.24 1.18 -13.24
CA HIS A 103 -7.49 1.91 -13.17
C HIS A 103 -8.68 0.99 -13.50
N ASN A 104 -9.64 0.92 -12.57
CA ASN A 104 -11.07 0.79 -12.84
C ASN A 104 -11.55 -0.41 -13.69
N ILE A 105 -11.45 -1.65 -13.18
CA ILE A 105 -12.42 -2.73 -13.46
C ILE A 105 -12.60 -3.53 -12.16
N GLY A 106 -13.84 -3.89 -11.83
CA GLY A 106 -14.32 -4.33 -10.51
C GLY A 106 -13.48 -5.39 -9.78
N ALA A 107 -13.62 -5.36 -8.45
CA ALA A 107 -12.90 -6.12 -7.42
C ALA A 107 -13.03 -7.66 -7.51
N GLY A 108 -12.47 -8.25 -8.57
CA GLY A 108 -12.01 -9.62 -8.60
C GLY A 108 -10.56 -9.58 -9.06
N ALA A 109 -9.66 -10.24 -8.33
CA ALA A 109 -8.25 -10.31 -8.71
C ALA A 109 -8.14 -10.84 -10.15
N VAL A 110 -7.89 -9.95 -11.12
CA VAL A 110 -7.69 -10.34 -12.51
C VAL A 110 -6.33 -11.02 -12.56
N LEU A 111 -6.34 -12.36 -12.52
CA LEU A 111 -5.17 -13.14 -12.85
C LEU A 111 -4.74 -12.72 -14.26
N PRO A 112 -3.51 -12.20 -14.43
CA PRO A 112 -3.04 -11.83 -15.76
C PRO A 112 -3.07 -13.09 -16.61
N ILE A 113 -3.59 -12.97 -17.83
CA ILE A 113 -3.53 -14.05 -18.83
C ILE A 113 -2.04 -14.30 -19.05
N ALA A 114 -1.52 -15.33 -18.38
CA ALA A 114 -0.10 -15.57 -18.31
C ALA A 114 0.38 -15.92 -19.72
N ASP A 115 1.03 -14.97 -20.39
CA ASP A 115 1.84 -15.29 -21.56
C ASP A 115 2.79 -16.40 -21.12
N LEU A 116 2.80 -17.54 -21.81
CA LEU A 116 3.72 -18.66 -21.60
C LEU A 116 5.19 -18.27 -21.93
N ARG A 117 5.69 -17.18 -21.34
CA ARG A 117 7.04 -16.64 -21.48
C ARG A 117 7.99 -17.61 -20.79
N GLY A 118 8.83 -18.25 -21.58
CA GLY A 118 9.86 -19.19 -21.10
C GLY A 118 9.48 -20.67 -21.09
N SER A 119 8.27 -21.06 -21.51
CA SER A 119 7.98 -22.49 -21.72
C SER A 119 8.47 -22.94 -23.10
N ASP A 120 9.64 -23.57 -23.20
CA ASP A 120 10.15 -24.12 -24.48
C ASP A 120 9.46 -25.41 -24.92
N LYS A 121 8.44 -25.87 -24.17
CA LYS A 121 7.70 -27.10 -24.47
C LYS A 121 6.72 -26.97 -25.65
N TYR A 122 6.33 -25.74 -26.01
CA TYR A 122 5.27 -25.49 -27.00
C TYR A 122 5.80 -24.68 -28.18
N THR A 123 5.23 -24.93 -29.37
CA THR A 123 5.53 -24.13 -30.56
C THR A 123 5.03 -22.70 -30.41
N LYS A 124 5.59 -21.76 -31.19
CA LYS A 124 5.14 -20.35 -31.18
C LYS A 124 3.65 -20.22 -31.51
N LEU A 125 3.17 -21.02 -32.46
CA LEU A 125 1.77 -21.00 -32.88
C LEU A 125 0.86 -21.52 -31.77
N GLU A 126 1.21 -22.63 -31.15
CA GLU A 126 0.43 -23.19 -30.04
C GLU A 126 0.35 -22.22 -28.85
N LYS A 127 1.46 -21.56 -28.48
CA LYS A 127 1.46 -20.53 -27.44
C LYS A 127 0.46 -19.42 -27.74
N LEU A 128 0.46 -18.91 -28.98
CA LEU A 128 -0.48 -17.88 -29.41
C LEU A 128 -1.94 -18.36 -29.30
N LEU A 129 -2.21 -19.59 -29.72
CA LEU A 129 -3.55 -20.18 -29.65
C LEU A 129 -4.01 -20.40 -28.20
N ARG A 130 -3.14 -20.87 -27.32
CA ARG A 130 -3.39 -20.99 -25.87
C ARG A 130 -3.74 -19.63 -25.24
N ASN A 131 -2.95 -18.59 -25.54
CA ASN A 131 -3.21 -17.23 -25.05
C ASN A 131 -4.56 -16.68 -25.54
N LYS A 132 -4.89 -16.89 -26.82
CA LYS A 132 -6.18 -16.48 -27.40
C LYS A 132 -7.35 -17.21 -26.75
N LEU A 133 -7.22 -18.51 -26.53
CA LEU A 133 -8.24 -19.31 -25.87
C LEU A 133 -8.45 -18.85 -24.42
N ALA A 134 -7.38 -18.64 -23.65
CA ALA A 134 -7.46 -18.11 -22.28
C ALA A 134 -8.14 -16.74 -22.24
N SER A 135 -7.81 -15.85 -23.20
CA SER A 135 -8.46 -14.54 -23.33
C SER A 135 -9.97 -14.66 -23.59
N LEU A 136 -10.38 -15.64 -24.40
CA LEU A 136 -11.79 -15.89 -24.70
C LEU A 136 -12.56 -16.38 -23.46
N TYR A 137 -11.96 -17.23 -22.62
CA TYR A 137 -12.55 -17.61 -21.33
C TYR A 137 -12.79 -16.39 -20.43
N ARG A 138 -11.82 -15.47 -20.33
CA ARG A 138 -11.96 -14.22 -19.57
C ARG A 138 -13.08 -13.33 -20.09
N LEU A 139 -13.21 -13.21 -21.42
CA LEU A 139 -14.29 -12.44 -22.03
C LEU A 139 -15.66 -13.08 -21.77
N ALA A 140 -15.76 -14.41 -21.91
CA ALA A 140 -17.00 -15.13 -21.64
C ALA A 140 -17.45 -14.98 -20.17
N ASP A 141 -16.50 -14.99 -19.23
CA ASP A 141 -16.78 -14.71 -17.81
C ASP A 141 -17.22 -13.26 -17.57
N LEU A 142 -16.53 -12.29 -18.21
CA LEU A 142 -16.87 -10.87 -18.12
C LEU A 142 -18.31 -10.58 -18.56
N PHE A 143 -18.76 -11.25 -19.63
CA PHE A 143 -20.13 -11.13 -20.12
C PHE A 143 -21.15 -12.03 -19.40
N GLN A 144 -20.73 -12.74 -18.35
CA GLN A 144 -21.58 -13.66 -17.58
C GLN A 144 -22.22 -14.75 -18.45
N TRP A 145 -21.49 -15.21 -19.48
CA TRP A 145 -21.93 -16.31 -20.34
C TRP A 145 -21.57 -17.69 -19.75
N SER A 146 -20.68 -17.71 -18.75
CA SER A 146 -20.33 -18.91 -18.00
C SER A 146 -21.44 -19.27 -17.00
N GLN A 147 -21.72 -20.57 -16.87
CA GLN A 147 -22.61 -21.15 -15.86
C GLN A 147 -21.84 -22.19 -15.04
N GLY A 148 -21.22 -21.76 -13.94
CA GLY A 148 -20.40 -22.64 -13.10
C GLY A 148 -19.24 -23.29 -13.86
N ILE A 149 -18.92 -24.53 -13.53
CA ILE A 149 -17.71 -25.25 -13.99
C ILE A 149 -17.93 -26.20 -15.18
N TYR A 150 -19.16 -26.30 -15.69
CA TYR A 150 -19.53 -27.31 -16.71
C TYR A 150 -19.36 -26.83 -18.16
N ASN A 151 -18.99 -25.57 -18.36
CA ASN A 151 -18.84 -25.03 -19.71
C ASN A 151 -17.44 -25.30 -20.24
N HIS A 152 -17.37 -25.50 -21.55
CA HIS A 152 -16.12 -25.74 -22.26
C HIS A 152 -16.05 -24.93 -23.54
N ILE A 153 -14.88 -24.38 -23.84
CA ILE A 153 -14.54 -23.77 -25.11
C ILE A 153 -13.34 -24.53 -25.65
N THR A 154 -13.48 -25.12 -26.84
CA THR A 154 -12.40 -25.94 -27.41
C THR A 154 -11.77 -25.25 -28.61
N LEU A 155 -10.46 -25.42 -28.75
CA LEU A 155 -9.71 -24.94 -29.91
C LEU A 155 -8.85 -26.08 -30.48
N ARG A 156 -9.06 -26.43 -31.74
CA ARG A 156 -8.24 -27.44 -32.44
C ARG A 156 -6.94 -26.82 -32.93
N LEU A 157 -5.81 -27.52 -32.77
CA LEU A 157 -4.56 -27.10 -33.37
C LEU A 157 -4.58 -27.33 -34.90
N PRO A 158 -3.98 -26.44 -35.71
CA PRO A 158 -3.99 -26.59 -37.16
C PRO A 158 -3.18 -27.79 -37.67
N ASP A 159 -2.10 -28.16 -36.96
CA ASP A 159 -1.15 -29.19 -37.39
C ASP A 159 -1.18 -30.45 -36.51
N SER A 160 -2.19 -30.60 -35.64
CA SER A 160 -2.34 -31.72 -34.71
C SER A 160 -3.82 -32.09 -34.56
N ASP A 161 -4.11 -33.37 -34.30
CA ASP A 161 -5.46 -33.81 -33.93
C ASP A 161 -5.78 -33.56 -32.44
N GLU A 162 -4.88 -32.87 -31.74
CA GLU A 162 -5.09 -32.42 -30.37
C GLU A 162 -6.01 -31.20 -30.28
N ILE A 163 -6.73 -31.14 -29.16
CA ILE A 163 -7.62 -30.02 -28.81
C ILE A 163 -7.15 -29.37 -27.52
N LEU A 164 -7.26 -28.04 -27.48
CA LEU A 164 -7.11 -27.25 -26.26
C LEU A 164 -8.47 -27.08 -25.61
N ILE A 165 -8.53 -27.33 -24.30
CA ILE A 165 -9.73 -27.22 -23.47
C ILE A 165 -9.32 -26.77 -22.06
N ASN A 166 -10.23 -26.13 -21.33
CA ASN A 166 -10.03 -25.83 -19.91
C ASN A 166 -9.92 -27.11 -19.05
N PRO A 167 -9.08 -27.10 -18.01
CA PRO A 167 -9.13 -28.11 -16.97
C PRO A 167 -10.51 -28.13 -16.28
N PHE A 168 -10.98 -29.33 -15.95
CA PHE A 168 -12.23 -29.48 -15.21
C PHE A 168 -12.08 -28.96 -13.77
N GLY A 169 -13.11 -28.28 -13.27
CA GLY A 169 -13.15 -27.74 -11.91
C GLY A 169 -12.67 -26.29 -11.77
N LEU A 170 -12.15 -25.69 -12.84
CA LEU A 170 -11.81 -24.27 -12.87
C LEU A 170 -12.95 -23.43 -13.47
N LEU A 171 -13.20 -22.28 -12.85
CA LEU A 171 -14.06 -21.23 -13.37
C LEU A 171 -13.35 -20.46 -14.50
N TYR A 172 -14.11 -19.78 -15.34
CA TYR A 172 -13.56 -19.10 -16.52
C TYR A 172 -12.63 -17.92 -16.17
N HIS A 173 -12.80 -17.29 -15.02
CA HIS A 173 -11.85 -16.31 -14.47
C HIS A 173 -10.65 -16.92 -13.74
N GLU A 174 -10.51 -18.25 -13.73
CA GLU A 174 -9.32 -18.93 -13.19
C GLU A 174 -8.39 -19.42 -14.30
N ILE A 175 -8.87 -19.40 -15.56
CA ILE A 175 -8.12 -19.76 -16.78
C ILE A 175 -7.17 -18.64 -17.20
#